data_AF-A0A1F4DWA8-F1
#
_entry.id   AF-A0A1F4DWA8-F1
#
_cell.length_a   1.000
_cell.length_b   1.000
_cell.length_c   1.000
_cell.angle_alpha   90.00
_cell.angle_beta   90.00
_cell.angle_gamma   90.00
#
_symmetry.space_group_name_H-M   'P 1'
#
loop_
_entity.id
_entity.type
_entity.pdbx_description
1 polymer ?
#
loop_
_entity_poly.entity_id
_entity_poly.type
_entity_poly.pdbx_seq_one_letter_code
_entity_poly.pdbx_strand_id
1 'polypeptide(L)'
;MAHRFAAEYGREKAALKEAGGERRAIPGLNHPVFRDKPVNRDPREVFLQELFNERGEYNVFHDYYHALARALFEEGVTRNVFCVNIDAVIGALLLKMLWPRYRSGTFSEHDLEVAAFTIFLYGRMMGCAAEIDDHINRGRNMDTRTAAPQCKFVS
;
A
#
# COMPACT_ATOMS: atom_id res chain seq x y z
N MET A 1 -9.85 17.17 6.88
CA MET A 1 -8.47 17.04 6.33
C MET A 1 -8.49 16.29 5.00
N ALA A 2 -9.03 15.07 4.94
CA ALA A 2 -9.12 14.25 3.73
C ALA A 2 -9.73 14.96 2.50
N HIS A 3 -10.93 15.55 2.62
CA HIS A 3 -11.57 16.29 1.50
C HIS A 3 -10.71 17.45 0.97
N ARG A 4 -10.09 18.22 1.86
CA ARG A 4 -9.22 19.33 1.45
C ARG A 4 -8.07 18.81 0.59
N PHE A 5 -7.39 17.77 1.07
CA PHE A 5 -6.32 17.12 0.33
C PHE A 5 -6.82 16.55 -1.00
N ALA A 6 -7.96 15.85 -1.01
CA ALA A 6 -8.53 15.25 -2.22
C ALA A 6 -8.85 16.32 -3.28
N ALA A 7 -9.44 17.45 -2.89
CA ALA A 7 -9.72 18.56 -3.78
C ALA A 7 -8.44 19.22 -4.33
N GLU A 8 -7.43 19.43 -3.48
CA GLU A 8 -6.10 19.95 -3.87
C GLU A 8 -5.41 19.01 -4.86
N TYR A 9 -5.32 17.73 -4.53
CA TYR A 9 -4.74 16.71 -5.38
C TYR A 9 -5.50 16.56 -6.70
N GLY A 10 -6.83 16.71 -6.68
CA GLY A 10 -7.66 16.73 -7.89
C GLY A 10 -7.30 17.87 -8.83
N ARG A 11 -7.12 19.09 -8.30
CA ARG A 11 -6.66 20.25 -9.09
C ARG A 11 -5.26 20.06 -9.64
N GLU A 12 -4.32 19.60 -8.81
CA GLU A 12 -2.94 19.28 -9.24
C GLU A 12 -2.93 18.26 -10.38
N LYS A 13 -3.70 17.19 -10.23
CA LYS A 13 -3.83 16.11 -11.23
C LYS A 13 -4.43 16.62 -12.55
N ALA A 14 -5.41 17.51 -12.50
CA ALA A 14 -6.00 18.12 -13.69
C ALA A 14 -4.98 18.99 -14.43
N ALA A 15 -4.28 19.87 -13.70
CA ALA A 15 -3.25 20.74 -14.25
C ALA A 15 -2.09 19.94 -14.89
N LEU A 16 -1.61 18.88 -14.22
CA LEU A 16 -0.57 17.99 -14.78
C LEU A 16 -1.04 17.29 -16.06
N LYS A 17 -2.30 16.85 -16.11
CA LYS A 17 -2.86 16.21 -17.31
C LYS A 17 -2.90 17.20 -18.49
N GLU A 18 -3.25 18.45 -18.25
CA GLU A 18 -3.26 19.51 -19.27
C GLU A 18 -1.85 19.84 -19.77
N ALA A 19 -0.87 19.80 -18.87
CA ALA A 19 0.55 20.01 -19.20
C ALA A 19 1.24 18.78 -19.84
N GLY A 20 0.53 17.65 -20.04
CA GLY A 20 1.11 16.41 -20.56
C GLY A 20 2.04 15.67 -19.58
N GLY A 21 1.99 16.02 -18.30
CA GLY A 21 2.79 15.39 -17.24
C GLY A 21 2.20 14.08 -16.72
N GLU A 22 3.04 13.30 -16.04
CA GLU A 22 2.61 12.06 -15.37
C GLU A 22 1.85 12.32 -14.08
N ARG A 23 0.94 11.40 -13.74
CA ARG A 23 0.15 11.49 -12.51
C ARG A 23 0.97 10.97 -11.35
N ARG A 24 1.11 11.78 -10.29
CA ARG A 24 1.69 11.33 -9.03
C ARG A 24 0.77 10.33 -8.34
N ALA A 25 1.22 9.11 -8.10
CA ALA A 25 0.49 8.14 -7.29
C ALA A 25 0.46 8.58 -5.82
N ILE A 26 -0.64 8.29 -5.11
CA ILE A 26 -0.71 8.47 -3.65
C ILE A 26 -0.17 7.19 -3.02
N PRO A 27 0.95 7.23 -2.27
CA PRO A 27 1.50 6.06 -1.62
C PRO A 27 0.45 5.39 -0.72
N GLY A 28 0.43 4.07 -0.73
CA GLY A 28 -0.45 3.31 0.14
C GLY A 28 -1.91 3.19 -0.31
N LEU A 29 -2.31 3.88 -1.39
CA LEU A 29 -3.66 3.77 -1.97
C LEU A 29 -3.65 3.03 -3.30
N ASN A 30 -4.71 2.24 -3.51
CA ASN A 30 -4.94 1.38 -4.66
C ASN A 30 -4.05 0.13 -4.71
N HIS A 31 -4.44 -0.86 -5.52
CA HIS A 31 -3.69 -2.10 -5.71
C HIS A 31 -3.88 -2.60 -7.15
N PRO A 32 -2.85 -3.14 -7.81
CA PRO A 32 -2.96 -3.60 -9.20
C PRO A 32 -3.98 -4.73 -9.40
N VAL A 33 -4.21 -5.54 -8.36
CA VAL A 33 -5.14 -6.68 -8.38
C VAL A 33 -6.54 -6.32 -7.86
N PHE A 34 -6.66 -5.39 -6.90
CA PHE A 34 -7.94 -5.08 -6.23
C PHE A 34 -8.46 -3.72 -6.71
N ARG A 35 -9.02 -3.65 -7.93
CA ARG A 35 -9.33 -2.38 -8.61
C ARG A 35 -10.69 -2.27 -9.30
N ASP A 36 -11.36 -3.39 -9.54
CA ASP A 36 -12.53 -3.46 -10.45
C ASP A 36 -13.90 -3.39 -9.75
N LYS A 37 -13.93 -3.09 -8.45
CA LYS A 37 -15.18 -2.92 -7.69
C LYS A 37 -15.48 -1.44 -7.43
N PRO A 38 -16.75 -1.05 -7.21
CA PRO A 38 -17.10 0.32 -6.80
C PRO A 38 -16.37 0.76 -5.53
N VAL A 39 -16.25 -0.17 -4.57
CA VAL A 39 -15.38 -0.05 -3.40
C VAL A 39 -14.40 -1.19 -3.42
N ASN A 40 -13.13 -0.86 -3.63
CA ASN A 40 -12.06 -1.84 -3.61
C ASN A 40 -11.58 -2.09 -2.19
N ARG A 41 -11.25 -3.34 -1.88
CA ARG A 41 -10.72 -3.77 -0.58
C ARG A 41 -9.58 -4.74 -0.79
N ASP A 42 -8.52 -4.59 -0.01
CA ASP A 42 -7.44 -5.56 0.09
C ASP A 42 -7.83 -6.60 1.15
N PRO A 43 -7.90 -7.91 0.83
CA PRO A 43 -8.29 -8.93 1.80
C PRO A 43 -7.42 -8.96 3.07
N ARG A 44 -6.13 -8.59 2.95
CA ARG A 44 -5.21 -8.56 4.10
C ARG A 44 -5.56 -7.41 5.05
N GLU A 45 -5.93 -6.27 4.49
CA GLU A 45 -6.39 -5.12 5.26
C GLU A 45 -7.72 -5.43 5.96
N VAL A 46 -8.67 -6.05 5.25
CA VAL A 46 -9.97 -6.46 5.81
C VAL A 46 -9.76 -7.37 7.03
N PHE A 47 -8.91 -8.39 6.90
CA PHE A 47 -8.58 -9.27 8.02
C PHE A 47 -8.00 -8.52 9.23
N LEU A 48 -7.05 -7.59 9.00
CA LEU A 48 -6.45 -6.81 10.07
C LEU A 48 -7.47 -5.86 10.73
N GLN A 49 -8.36 -5.27 9.95
CA GLN A 49 -9.42 -4.40 10.46
C GLN A 49 -10.39 -5.18 11.35
N GLU A 50 -10.81 -6.37 10.92
CA GLU A 50 -11.66 -7.27 11.71
C GLU A 50 -10.96 -7.65 13.03
N LEU A 51 -9.69 -8.05 12.97
CA LEU A 51 -8.89 -8.39 14.14
C LEU A 51 -8.76 -7.22 15.14
N PHE A 52 -8.52 -5.99 14.65
CA PHE A 52 -8.43 -4.82 15.53
C PHE A 52 -9.77 -4.45 16.13
N ASN A 53 -10.85 -4.56 15.37
CA ASN A 53 -12.20 -4.31 15.87
C ASN A 53 -12.57 -5.30 16.98
N GLU A 54 -12.29 -6.60 16.81
CA GLU A 54 -12.50 -7.62 17.84
C GLU A 54 -11.74 -7.33 19.14
N ARG A 55 -10.56 -6.70 19.03
CA ARG A 55 -9.74 -6.28 20.17
C ARG A 55 -10.11 -4.91 20.75
N GLY A 56 -11.07 -4.20 20.16
CA GLY A 56 -11.40 -2.82 20.53
C GLY A 56 -10.27 -1.83 20.25
N GLU A 57 -9.40 -2.13 19.30
CA GLU A 57 -8.26 -1.31 18.94
C GLU A 57 -8.60 -0.31 17.82
N TYR A 58 -8.25 0.97 18.04
CA TYR A 58 -8.44 2.02 17.03
C TYR A 58 -7.09 2.55 16.51
N ASN A 59 -7.04 2.91 15.23
CA ASN A 59 -5.88 3.54 14.59
C ASN A 59 -6.31 4.73 13.73
N VAL A 60 -6.11 5.95 14.24
CA VAL A 60 -6.48 7.19 13.54
C VAL A 60 -5.72 7.40 12.22
N PHE A 61 -4.49 6.89 12.09
CA PHE A 61 -3.73 7.00 10.86
C PHE A 61 -4.29 6.10 9.76
N HIS A 62 -4.76 4.90 10.12
CA HIS A 62 -5.42 3.98 9.18
C HIS A 62 -6.80 4.49 8.78
N ASP A 63 -7.57 5.02 9.74
CA ASP A 63 -8.86 5.65 9.46
C ASP A 63 -8.73 6.85 8.50
N TYR A 64 -7.67 7.64 8.62
CA TYR A 64 -7.38 8.71 7.67
C TYR A 64 -7.22 8.20 6.23
N TYR A 65 -6.57 7.05 6.01
CA TYR A 65 -6.45 6.46 4.66
C TYR A 65 -7.82 6.06 4.08
N HIS A 66 -8.72 5.52 4.90
CA HIS A 66 -10.09 5.23 4.48
C HIS A 66 -10.86 6.50 4.13
N ALA A 67 -10.77 7.53 4.97
CA ALA A 67 -11.40 8.82 4.72
C ALA A 67 -10.86 9.46 3.44
N LEU A 68 -9.54 9.38 3.20
CA LEU A 68 -8.91 9.88 1.99
C LEU A 68 -9.37 9.12 0.74
N ALA A 69 -9.41 7.79 0.78
CA ALA A 69 -9.88 6.98 -0.35
C ALA A 69 -11.33 7.29 -0.73
N ARG A 70 -12.20 7.53 0.25
CA ARG A 70 -13.59 7.97 0.02
C ARG A 70 -13.65 9.38 -0.55
N ALA A 71 -12.93 10.32 0.06
CA ALA A 71 -12.90 11.70 -0.42
C ALA A 71 -12.42 11.81 -1.87
N LEU A 72 -11.40 11.04 -2.28
CA LEU A 72 -10.93 11.02 -3.67
C LEU A 72 -12.01 10.57 -4.66
N PHE A 73 -12.88 9.63 -4.26
CA PHE A 73 -14.00 9.20 -5.08
C PHE A 73 -15.11 10.26 -5.11
N GLU A 74 -15.46 10.82 -3.96
CA GLU A 74 -16.53 11.83 -3.81
C GLU A 74 -16.21 13.14 -4.54
N GLU A 75 -14.93 13.55 -4.56
CA GLU A 75 -14.43 14.69 -5.34
C GLU A 75 -14.26 14.36 -6.85
N GLY A 76 -14.61 13.14 -7.29
CA GLY A 76 -14.51 12.72 -8.69
C GLY A 76 -13.07 12.52 -9.20
N VAL A 77 -12.08 12.50 -8.30
CA VAL A 77 -10.67 12.31 -8.65
C VAL A 77 -10.40 10.88 -9.11
N THR A 78 -11.08 9.91 -8.51
CA THR A 78 -11.00 8.48 -8.84
C THR A 78 -12.36 7.93 -9.24
N ARG A 79 -12.37 6.93 -10.14
CA ARG A 79 -13.61 6.31 -10.62
C ARG A 79 -14.31 5.46 -9.55
N ASN A 80 -13.52 4.85 -8.68
CA ASN A 80 -13.95 3.96 -7.62
C ASN A 80 -13.29 4.40 -6.31
N VAL A 81 -13.80 3.94 -5.16
CA VAL A 81 -13.09 4.05 -3.89
C VAL A 81 -11.92 3.07 -3.94
N PHE A 82 -10.70 3.59 -3.83
CA PHE A 82 -9.48 2.78 -3.81
C PHE A 82 -9.37 1.99 -2.51
N CYS A 83 -8.76 0.80 -2.59
CA CYS A 83 -8.38 0.07 -1.38
C CYS A 83 -7.20 0.76 -0.70
N VAL A 84 -7.10 0.58 0.62
CA VAL A 84 -5.86 0.84 1.35
C VAL A 84 -5.00 -0.41 1.21
N ASN A 85 -3.77 -0.25 0.70
CA ASN A 85 -2.88 -1.39 0.51
C ASN A 85 -2.14 -1.75 1.82
N ILE A 86 -1.44 -2.89 1.83
CA ILE A 86 -0.75 -3.34 3.04
C ILE A 86 0.40 -2.39 3.48
N ASP A 87 1.00 -1.65 2.55
CA ASP A 87 2.07 -0.71 2.86
C ASP A 87 1.54 0.46 3.70
N ALA A 88 0.36 0.99 3.34
CA ALA A 88 -0.35 1.98 4.15
C ALA A 88 -0.73 1.44 5.53
N VAL A 89 -1.17 0.18 5.62
CA VAL A 89 -1.52 -0.45 6.90
C VAL A 89 -0.29 -0.57 7.80
N ILE A 90 0.84 -1.06 7.27
CA ILE A 90 2.11 -1.15 8.00
C ILE A 90 2.55 0.24 8.48
N GLY A 91 2.55 1.23 7.58
CA GLY A 91 2.92 2.60 7.92
C GLY A 91 2.00 3.21 9.00
N ALA A 92 0.69 3.04 8.88
CA ALA A 92 -0.27 3.51 9.87
C ALA A 92 -0.11 2.83 11.23
N LEU A 93 0.22 1.53 11.27
CA LEU A 93 0.48 0.81 12.50
C LEU A 93 1.77 1.28 13.18
N LEU A 94 2.84 1.47 12.41
CA LEU A 94 4.09 2.03 12.93
C LEU A 94 3.87 3.43 13.49
N LEU A 95 3.12 4.28 12.79
CA LEU A 95 2.75 5.59 13.30
C LEU A 95 1.97 5.47 14.60
N LYS A 96 0.93 4.64 14.68
CA LYS A 96 0.18 4.39 15.94
C LYS A 96 1.12 4.03 17.10
N MET A 97 2.11 3.15 16.86
CA MET A 97 3.02 2.66 17.90
C MET A 97 4.11 3.67 18.28
N LEU A 98 4.67 4.40 17.30
CA LEU A 98 5.88 5.20 17.45
C LEU A 98 5.60 6.72 17.47
N TRP A 99 4.34 7.14 17.31
CA TRP A 99 3.96 8.55 17.24
C TRP A 99 4.55 9.41 18.36
N PRO A 100 4.48 9.02 19.66
CA PRO A 100 5.05 9.86 20.71
C PRO A 100 6.56 10.08 20.54
N ARG A 101 7.29 9.04 20.12
CA ARG A 101 8.75 9.10 19.91
C ARG A 101 9.13 9.90 18.67
N TYR A 102 8.33 9.81 17.61
CA TYR A 102 8.49 10.65 16.44
C TYR A 102 8.24 12.13 16.79
N ARG A 103 7.16 12.41 17.52
CA ARG A 103 6.79 13.78 17.93
C ARG A 103 7.76 14.41 18.92
N SER A 104 8.42 13.61 19.76
CA SER A 104 9.50 14.09 20.64
C SER A 104 10.84 14.26 19.94
N GLY A 105 10.96 13.88 18.66
CA GLY A 105 12.22 13.88 17.91
C GLY A 105 13.19 12.76 18.31
N THR A 106 12.73 11.81 19.13
CA THR A 106 13.52 10.62 19.51
C THR A 106 13.65 9.64 18.34
N PHE A 107 12.68 9.65 17.43
CA PHE A 107 12.74 8.96 16.14
C PHE A 107 12.69 10.01 15.04
N SER A 108 13.62 9.92 14.08
CA SER A 108 13.55 10.69 12.85
C SER A 108 12.53 10.09 11.87
N GLU A 109 12.19 10.83 10.82
CA GLU A 109 11.40 10.31 9.70
C GLU A 109 12.09 9.13 9.01
N HIS A 110 13.41 9.21 8.85
CA HIS A 110 14.23 8.12 8.30
C HIS A 110 14.12 6.85 9.16
N ASP A 111 14.14 6.96 10.48
CA ASP A 111 14.00 5.79 11.37
C ASP A 111 12.64 5.10 11.21
N LEU A 112 11.56 5.87 11.01
CA LEU A 112 10.23 5.31 10.74
C LEU A 112 10.19 4.59 9.39
N GLU A 113 10.81 5.17 8.37
CA GLU A 113 10.90 4.58 7.03
C GLU A 113 11.69 3.27 7.06
N VAL A 114 12.85 3.26 7.71
CA VAL A 114 13.66 2.06 7.92
C VAL A 114 12.89 0.99 8.69
N ALA A 115 12.13 1.37 9.72
CA ALA A 115 11.29 0.42 10.46
C ALA A 115 10.22 -0.22 9.57
N ALA A 116 9.56 0.56 8.70
CA ALA A 116 8.56 0.06 7.75
C ALA A 116 9.16 -0.94 6.76
N PHE A 117 10.31 -0.59 6.16
CA PHE A 117 11.00 -1.50 5.25
C PHE A 117 11.53 -2.75 5.94
N THR A 118 11.99 -2.65 7.18
CA THR A 118 12.49 -3.79 7.96
C THR A 118 11.37 -4.80 8.24
N ILE A 119 10.18 -4.34 8.65
CA ILE A 119 9.01 -5.21 8.87
C ILE A 119 8.63 -5.91 7.56
N PHE A 120 8.56 -5.15 6.46
CA PHE A 120 8.23 -5.71 5.16
C PHE A 120 9.25 -6.75 4.70
N LEU A 121 10.55 -6.44 4.85
CA LEU A 121 11.66 -7.34 4.51
C LEU A 121 11.54 -8.67 5.25
N TYR A 122 11.39 -8.65 6.58
CA TYR A 122 11.28 -9.89 7.35
C TYR A 122 10.05 -10.70 6.96
N GLY A 123 8.89 -10.06 6.79
CA GLY A 123 7.68 -10.73 6.30
C GLY A 123 7.90 -11.39 4.94
N ARG A 124 8.53 -10.69 4.00
CA ARG A 124 8.82 -11.20 2.66
C ARG A 124 9.84 -12.34 2.68
N MET A 125 10.92 -12.22 3.46
CA MET A 125 11.97 -13.23 3.54
C MET A 125 11.45 -14.56 4.10
N MET A 126 10.53 -14.53 5.06
CA MET A 126 9.88 -15.74 5.55
C MET A 126 9.08 -16.44 4.44
N GLY A 127 8.33 -15.67 3.63
CA GLY A 127 7.61 -16.21 2.48
C GLY A 127 8.54 -16.82 1.43
N CYS A 128 9.63 -16.12 1.09
CA CYS A 128 10.63 -16.63 0.15
C CYS A 128 11.31 -17.91 0.66
N ALA A 129 11.64 -18.00 1.95
CA ALA A 129 12.20 -19.21 2.54
C ALA A 129 11.22 -20.39 2.47
N ALA A 130 9.94 -20.14 2.75
CA ALA A 130 8.89 -21.15 2.65
C ALA A 130 8.66 -21.61 1.19
N GLU A 131 8.73 -20.69 0.22
CA GLU A 131 8.64 -21.00 -1.20
C GLU A 131 9.82 -21.87 -1.67
N ILE A 132 11.04 -21.57 -1.21
CA ILE A 132 12.23 -22.40 -1.46
C ILE A 132 12.02 -23.82 -0.91
N ASP A 133 11.58 -23.94 0.34
CA ASP A 133 11.31 -25.24 0.97
C ASP A 133 10.23 -26.04 0.24
N ASP A 134 9.14 -25.38 -0.18
CA ASP A 134 8.08 -25.99 -0.98
C ASP A 134 8.63 -26.54 -2.31
N HIS A 135 9.48 -25.78 -2.99
CA HIS A 135 10.11 -26.24 -4.23
C HIS A 135 11.08 -27.42 -4.05
N ILE A 136 11.86 -27.44 -2.96
CA ILE A 136 12.78 -28.54 -2.66
C ILE A 136 12.02 -29.83 -2.34
N ASN A 137 10.94 -29.74 -1.56
CA ASN A 137 10.31 -30.91 -0.97
C ASN A 137 9.02 -31.36 -1.68
N ARG A 138 8.35 -30.48 -2.42
CA ARG A 138 7.04 -30.74 -3.05
C ARG A 138 6.95 -30.31 -4.51
N GLY A 139 7.84 -29.42 -4.93
CA GLY A 139 7.88 -28.90 -6.29
C GLY A 139 8.37 -29.91 -7.33
N ARG A 140 7.99 -29.68 -8.59
CA ARG A 140 8.71 -30.24 -9.75
C ARG A 140 9.95 -29.38 -10.01
N ASN A 141 10.94 -29.93 -10.72
CA ASN A 141 12.07 -29.13 -11.21
C ASN A 141 11.57 -27.83 -11.88
N MET A 142 11.98 -26.69 -11.35
CA MET A 142 11.66 -25.39 -11.94
C MET A 142 12.52 -25.19 -13.17
N ASP A 143 11.91 -25.18 -14.35
CA ASP A 143 12.52 -24.54 -15.50
C ASP A 143 12.50 -23.02 -15.29
N THR A 144 13.61 -22.46 -14.82
CA THR A 144 13.76 -21.03 -14.54
C THR A 144 14.10 -20.22 -15.79
N ARG A 145 14.12 -20.85 -16.97
CA ARG A 145 14.34 -20.13 -18.24
C ARG A 145 13.09 -19.33 -18.59
N THR A 146 13.26 -18.05 -18.88
CA THR A 146 12.22 -17.25 -19.54
C THR A 146 11.93 -17.82 -20.93
N ALA A 147 10.66 -18.06 -21.25
CA ALA A 147 10.29 -18.59 -22.55
C ALA A 147 10.76 -17.66 -23.68
N ALA A 148 11.41 -18.21 -24.71
CA ALA A 148 11.98 -17.42 -25.82
C ALA A 148 11.00 -16.40 -26.44
N PRO A 149 9.68 -16.69 -26.61
CA PRO A 149 8.71 -15.70 -27.11
C PRO A 149 8.50 -14.48 -26.20
N GLN A 150 8.88 -14.55 -24.92
CA GLN A 150 8.81 -13.45 -23.95
C GLN A 150 10.11 -12.63 -23.91
N CYS A 151 11.18 -13.11 -24.54
CA CYS A 151 12.44 -12.39 -24.65
C CYS A 151 12.44 -11.48 -25.88
N LYS A 152 13.01 -10.28 -25.75
CA LYS A 152 13.33 -9.41 -26.89
C LYS A 152 14.82 -9.14 -26.92
N PHE A 153 15.39 -9.09 -28.11
CA PHE A 153 16.78 -8.63 -28.26
C PHE A 153 16.82 -7.12 -28.00
N VAL A 154 17.77 -6.69 -27.16
CA VAL A 154 18.03 -5.27 -26.92
C VAL A 154 19.36 -4.96 -27.61
N SER A 155 19.30 -4.21 -28.71
CA SER A 155 20.44 -3.70 -29.48
C SER A 155 20.70 -2.24 -29.19
#